data_AF-A0A1I5W1A6-F1
#
_entry.id   AF-A0A1I5W1A6-F1
#
_cell.length_a   1.000
_cell.length_b   1.000
_cell.length_c   1.000
_cell.angle_alpha   90.00
_cell.angle_beta   90.00
_cell.angle_gamma   90.00
#
_symmetry.space_group_name_H-M   'P 1'
#
loop_
_entity.id
_entity.type
_entity.pdbx_description
1 polymer ?
#
loop_
_entity_poly.entity_id
_entity_poly.type
_entity_poly.pdbx_seq_one_letter_code
_entity_poly.pdbx_strand_id
1 'polypeptide(L)'
;MIRTIAATSILALSAAGAAHAASGYALAEDGSTLVVMADISAPGEIETYELNMPLSAIAYRPVTGDLVGFSADAIYTVDPASGEMTDLEASFGDDATIGDGAMVAFDFNNAIDAVRAVTTTGDNLVYFPEGFGDNDDRANTVVRMTDLAYAEGDDNADATPMVFANAYTNAIDGETASETFQYGLDAETDALVSVANNEGTLETVAPIMVDGEAVDLAPMGGFEILSASEGENEAYAILQIEGAESAGLYMIDLETGEATMQADLGMGGFTGFAASNSM
;
A
#
# COMPACT_ATOMS: atom_id res chain seq x y z
N MET A 1 20.66 59.13 36.39
CA MET A 1 20.28 58.65 35.04
C MET A 1 20.67 57.19 34.95
N ILE A 2 19.71 56.29 35.17
CA ILE A 2 19.92 54.84 35.12
C ILE A 2 19.64 54.42 33.67
N ARG A 3 20.64 53.83 33.00
CA ARG A 3 20.52 53.26 31.66
C ARG A 3 20.09 51.81 31.79
N THR A 4 18.84 51.52 31.46
CA THR A 4 18.32 50.16 31.36
C THR A 4 18.66 49.60 29.97
N ILE A 5 19.38 48.48 29.93
CA ILE A 5 19.65 47.70 28.73
C ILE A 5 18.48 46.73 28.55
N ALA A 6 17.73 46.85 27.46
CA ALA A 6 16.76 45.85 27.06
C ALA A 6 17.49 44.76 26.27
N ALA A 7 17.52 43.54 26.82
CA ALA A 7 17.95 42.35 26.10
C ALA A 7 16.75 41.82 25.31
N THR A 8 16.82 41.90 23.98
CA THR A 8 15.83 41.29 23.09
C THR A 8 16.20 39.82 22.91
N SER A 9 15.45 38.93 23.55
CA SER A 9 15.51 37.50 23.30
C SER A 9 14.85 37.23 21.95
N ILE A 10 15.63 36.86 20.94
CA ILE A 10 15.10 36.32 19.69
C ILE A 10 14.70 34.87 20.01
N LEU A 11 13.39 34.61 20.13
CA LEU A 11 12.89 33.24 19.98
C LEU A 11 13.20 32.84 18.53
N ALA A 12 14.08 31.86 18.36
CA ALA A 12 14.21 31.14 17.11
C ALA A 12 12.90 30.36 16.93
N LEU A 13 12.04 30.85 16.04
CA LEU A 13 10.97 30.04 15.50
C LEU A 13 11.67 29.02 14.59
N SER A 14 11.81 27.79 15.07
CA SER A 14 12.08 26.67 14.17
C SER A 14 10.94 26.65 13.17
N ALA A 15 11.23 27.02 11.92
CA ALA A 15 10.39 26.60 10.82
C ALA A 15 10.42 25.07 10.86
N ALA A 16 9.35 24.46 11.39
CA ALA A 16 9.01 23.12 10.98
C ALA A 16 8.95 23.21 9.44
N GLY A 17 9.81 22.44 8.76
CA GLY A 17 9.65 22.27 7.32
C GLY A 17 8.20 21.87 7.09
N ALA A 18 7.55 22.49 6.12
CA ALA A 18 6.31 21.92 5.62
C ALA A 18 6.68 20.50 5.17
N ALA A 19 6.22 19.49 5.93
CA ALA A 19 6.18 18.14 5.40
C ALA A 19 5.39 18.26 4.10
N HIS A 20 6.00 17.84 2.99
CA HIS A 20 5.32 17.78 1.72
C HIS A 20 4.12 16.85 1.92
N ALA A 21 2.90 17.36 1.77
CA ALA A 21 1.68 16.60 1.98
C ALA A 21 1.66 15.41 1.01
N ALA A 22 1.70 14.18 1.50
CA ALA A 22 1.58 13.01 0.62
C ALA A 22 0.15 12.89 0.12
N SER A 23 -0.02 12.59 -1.17
CA SER A 23 -1.33 12.33 -1.76
C SER A 23 -1.69 10.86 -1.62
N GLY A 24 -2.97 10.57 -1.44
CA GLY A 24 -3.49 9.21 -1.27
C GLY A 24 -4.54 8.88 -2.31
N TYR A 25 -4.59 7.61 -2.68
CA TYR A 25 -5.53 7.05 -3.65
C TYR A 25 -6.11 5.79 -3.04
N ALA A 26 -7.44 5.65 -3.06
CA ALA A 26 -8.10 4.45 -2.56
C ALA A 26 -9.21 4.00 -3.49
N LEU A 27 -9.54 2.72 -3.43
CA LEU A 27 -10.72 2.17 -4.09
C LEU A 27 -11.86 2.03 -3.09
N ALA A 28 -13.06 2.46 -3.47
CA ALA A 28 -14.31 2.31 -2.72
C ALA A 28 -15.42 1.75 -3.62
N GLU A 29 -16.58 1.43 -3.02
CA GLU A 29 -17.76 0.89 -3.73
C GLU A 29 -17.39 -0.34 -4.57
N ASP A 30 -16.76 -1.33 -3.93
CA ASP A 30 -16.28 -2.57 -4.56
C ASP A 30 -15.38 -2.34 -5.78
N GLY A 31 -14.50 -1.33 -5.69
CA GLY A 31 -13.53 -1.02 -6.73
C GLY A 31 -14.04 -0.14 -7.86
N SER A 32 -15.31 0.26 -7.84
CA SER A 32 -15.92 1.07 -8.91
C SER A 32 -15.68 2.57 -8.79
N THR A 33 -15.17 3.03 -7.64
CA THR A 33 -14.89 4.44 -7.39
C THR A 33 -13.45 4.63 -6.95
N LEU A 34 -12.72 5.51 -7.63
CA LEU A 34 -11.45 6.05 -7.18
C LEU A 34 -11.70 7.20 -6.21
N VAL A 35 -11.13 7.11 -5.01
CA VAL A 35 -11.09 8.18 -4.01
C VAL A 35 -9.69 8.79 -4.03
N VAL A 36 -9.61 10.12 -4.10
CA VAL A 36 -8.35 10.87 -4.13
C VAL A 36 -8.29 11.79 -2.93
N MET A 37 -7.26 11.61 -2.12
CA MET A 37 -6.93 12.43 -0.96
C MET A 37 -5.79 13.35 -1.35
N ALA A 38 -6.02 14.66 -1.37
CA ALA A 38 -4.97 15.62 -1.69
C ALA A 38 -3.83 15.59 -0.66
N ASP A 39 -4.16 15.31 0.61
CA ASP A 39 -3.25 15.21 1.74
C ASP A 39 -3.74 14.09 2.67
N ILE A 40 -2.99 13.00 2.79
CA ILE A 40 -3.33 11.88 3.68
C ILE A 40 -3.27 12.27 5.17
N SER A 41 -2.60 13.37 5.53
CA SER A 41 -2.63 13.92 6.89
C SER A 41 -3.90 14.74 7.18
N ALA A 42 -4.67 15.06 6.14
CA ALA A 42 -5.94 15.78 6.23
C ALA A 42 -6.99 15.20 5.26
N PRO A 43 -7.39 13.93 5.40
CA PRO A 43 -8.23 13.22 4.42
C PRO A 43 -9.69 13.69 4.38
N GLY A 44 -10.03 14.83 5.00
CA GLY A 44 -11.37 15.40 4.98
C GLY A 44 -11.74 16.10 3.66
N GLU A 45 -10.76 16.37 2.80
CA GLU A 45 -10.96 16.87 1.44
C GLU A 45 -10.66 15.74 0.45
N ILE A 46 -11.72 15.05 0.01
CA ILE A 46 -11.63 13.98 -1.00
C ILE A 46 -12.28 14.41 -2.31
N GLU A 47 -11.69 13.96 -3.41
CA GLU A 47 -12.34 13.88 -4.71
C GLU A 47 -12.68 12.43 -5.01
N THR A 48 -13.72 12.21 -5.80
CA THR A 48 -14.17 10.86 -6.17
C THR A 48 -14.47 10.80 -7.64
N TYR A 49 -14.00 9.74 -8.29
CA TYR A 49 -14.17 9.52 -9.73
C TYR A 49 -14.76 8.13 -9.95
N GLU A 50 -15.87 8.06 -10.68
CA GLU A 50 -16.47 6.78 -11.10
C GLU A 50 -15.58 6.16 -12.18
N LEU A 51 -15.17 4.92 -11.97
CA LEU A 51 -14.37 4.15 -12.92
C LEU A 51 -15.27 3.48 -13.95
N ASN A 52 -14.76 3.27 -15.16
CA ASN A 52 -15.54 2.63 -16.24
C ASN A 52 -15.85 1.15 -15.96
N MET A 53 -15.06 0.51 -15.11
CA MET A 53 -15.21 -0.85 -14.59
C MET A 53 -14.51 -0.94 -13.23
N PRO A 54 -14.91 -1.87 -12.35
CA PRO A 54 -14.26 -2.01 -11.05
C PRO A 54 -12.83 -2.53 -11.21
N LEU A 55 -11.93 -1.97 -10.39
CA LEU A 55 -10.58 -2.48 -10.16
C LEU A 55 -10.55 -3.30 -8.87
N SER A 56 -9.71 -4.33 -8.84
CA SER A 56 -9.49 -5.13 -7.63
C SER A 56 -8.41 -4.54 -6.72
N ALA A 57 -7.47 -3.77 -7.27
CA ALA A 57 -6.44 -3.07 -6.51
C ALA A 57 -5.81 -1.92 -7.31
N ILE A 58 -5.09 -1.04 -6.63
CA ILE A 58 -4.27 0.04 -7.21
C ILE A 58 -2.91 0.12 -6.51
N ALA A 59 -1.89 0.57 -7.22
CA ALA A 59 -0.54 0.82 -6.70
C ALA A 59 0.06 2.06 -7.37
N TYR A 60 0.82 2.86 -6.64
CA TYR A 60 1.59 3.95 -7.22
C TYR A 60 2.97 3.42 -7.64
N ARG A 61 3.40 3.71 -8.87
CA ARG A 61 4.71 3.28 -9.37
C ARG A 61 5.75 4.37 -9.09
N PRO A 62 6.67 4.21 -8.12
CA PRO A 62 7.54 5.32 -7.71
C PRO A 62 8.48 5.79 -8.84
N VAL A 63 8.97 4.87 -9.69
CA VAL A 63 9.90 5.18 -10.78
C VAL A 63 9.32 6.14 -11.82
N THR A 64 8.02 6.04 -12.13
CA THR A 64 7.40 6.83 -13.21
C THR A 64 6.32 7.79 -12.74
N GLY A 65 5.77 7.58 -11.54
CA GLY A 65 4.66 8.33 -10.98
C GLY A 65 3.29 7.91 -11.51
N ASP A 66 3.19 6.77 -12.20
CA ASP A 66 1.91 6.26 -12.71
C ASP A 66 1.11 5.61 -11.58
N LEU A 67 -0.20 5.86 -11.52
CA LEU A 67 -1.13 5.05 -10.75
C LEU A 67 -1.55 3.85 -11.60
N VAL A 68 -1.27 2.64 -11.12
CA VAL A 68 -1.51 1.38 -11.83
C VAL A 68 -2.64 0.63 -11.17
N GLY A 69 -3.63 0.21 -11.96
CA GLY A 69 -4.78 -0.58 -11.51
C GLY A 69 -4.68 -2.04 -11.94
N PHE A 70 -5.09 -2.94 -11.06
CA PHE A 70 -5.22 -4.37 -11.34
C PHE A 70 -6.70 -4.75 -11.41
N SER A 71 -7.06 -5.50 -12.44
CA SER A 71 -8.32 -6.25 -12.53
C SER A 71 -8.00 -7.73 -12.75
N ALA A 72 -9.01 -8.61 -12.71
CA ALA A 72 -8.81 -10.06 -12.79
C ALA A 72 -7.96 -10.52 -14.00
N ASP A 73 -8.04 -9.84 -15.14
CA ASP A 73 -7.38 -10.23 -16.40
C ASP A 73 -6.74 -9.07 -17.18
N ALA A 74 -6.62 -7.89 -16.57
CA ALA A 74 -6.01 -6.72 -17.21
C ALA A 74 -5.30 -5.79 -16.21
N ILE A 75 -4.30 -5.07 -16.70
CA ILE A 75 -3.58 -4.02 -15.99
C ILE A 75 -3.88 -2.68 -16.67
N TYR A 76 -4.15 -1.66 -15.87
CA TYR A 76 -4.47 -0.32 -16.34
C TYR A 76 -3.49 0.70 -15.78
N THR A 77 -3.24 1.79 -16.50
CA THR A 77 -2.94 3.07 -15.84
C THR A 77 -4.25 3.78 -15.53
N VAL A 78 -4.26 4.55 -14.44
CA VAL A 78 -5.42 5.32 -13.98
C VAL A 78 -4.98 6.78 -13.83
N ASP A 79 -5.69 7.71 -14.49
CA ASP A 79 -5.47 9.14 -14.29
C ASP A 79 -6.08 9.58 -12.95
N PRO A 80 -5.30 9.98 -11.94
CA PRO A 80 -5.83 10.38 -10.64
C PRO A 80 -6.68 11.66 -10.70
N ALA A 81 -6.57 12.48 -11.74
CA ALA A 81 -7.34 13.71 -11.87
C ALA A 81 -8.72 13.50 -12.54
N SER A 82 -9.00 12.31 -13.06
CA SER A 82 -10.23 12.05 -13.81
C SER A 82 -10.83 10.66 -13.62
N GLY A 83 -10.07 9.69 -13.11
CA GLY A 83 -10.43 8.27 -13.09
C GLY A 83 -10.36 7.60 -14.46
N GLU A 84 -9.84 8.27 -15.51
CA GLU A 84 -9.71 7.66 -16.84
C GLU A 84 -8.70 6.51 -16.80
N MET A 85 -9.13 5.33 -17.28
CA MET A 85 -8.32 4.12 -17.31
C MET A 85 -7.81 3.83 -18.73
N THR A 86 -6.52 3.50 -18.85
CA THR A 86 -5.91 3.04 -20.11
C THR A 86 -5.36 1.63 -19.93
N ASP A 87 -5.83 0.70 -20.75
CA ASP A 87 -5.35 -0.70 -20.74
C ASP A 87 -3.89 -0.75 -21.22
N LEU A 88 -3.03 -1.44 -20.45
CA LEU A 88 -1.63 -1.68 -20.79
C LEU A 88 -1.43 -2.90 -21.70
N GLU A 89 -2.52 -3.63 -22.01
CA GLU A 89 -2.52 -4.82 -22.85
C GLU A 89 -1.52 -5.88 -22.37
N ALA A 90 -1.36 -6.00 -21.03
CA ALA A 90 -0.44 -6.94 -20.41
C ALA A 90 -0.83 -8.39 -20.74
N SER A 91 0.16 -9.22 -21.05
CA SER A 91 -0.07 -10.64 -21.28
C SER A 91 -0.07 -11.41 -19.97
N PHE A 92 -1.16 -12.11 -19.66
CA PHE A 92 -1.24 -12.99 -18.49
C PHE A 92 -0.75 -14.39 -18.85
N GLY A 93 0.11 -14.97 -18.01
CA GLY A 93 0.47 -16.38 -18.12
C GLY A 93 -0.75 -17.29 -17.92
N ASP A 94 -0.72 -18.50 -18.48
CA ASP A 94 -1.87 -19.41 -18.47
C ASP A 94 -2.42 -19.72 -17.06
N ASP A 95 -1.53 -19.72 -16.04
CA ASP A 95 -1.88 -19.97 -14.64
C ASP A 95 -1.94 -18.67 -13.79
N ALA A 96 -1.76 -17.49 -14.39
CA ALA A 96 -1.76 -16.20 -13.71
C ALA A 96 -3.19 -15.71 -13.41
N THR A 97 -3.89 -16.47 -12.58
CA THR A 97 -5.27 -16.17 -12.15
C THR A 97 -5.34 -15.94 -10.65
N ILE A 98 -6.28 -15.11 -10.20
CA ILE A 98 -6.62 -14.95 -8.78
C ILE A 98 -7.85 -15.81 -8.42
N GLY A 99 -7.96 -16.19 -7.14
CA GLY A 99 -9.13 -16.87 -6.60
C GLY A 99 -10.41 -16.04 -6.70
N ASP A 100 -11.56 -16.72 -6.86
CA ASP A 100 -12.87 -16.05 -6.91
C ASP A 100 -13.21 -15.40 -5.56
N GLY A 101 -13.67 -14.15 -5.59
CA GLY A 101 -13.98 -13.36 -4.39
C GLY A 101 -12.75 -12.93 -3.58
N ALA A 102 -11.54 -13.13 -4.09
CA ALA A 102 -10.32 -12.72 -3.39
C ALA A 102 -10.16 -11.20 -3.36
N MET A 103 -9.83 -10.67 -2.19
CA MET A 103 -9.27 -9.33 -2.04
C MET A 103 -7.80 -9.35 -2.43
N VAL A 104 -7.36 -8.29 -3.13
CA VAL A 104 -6.04 -8.20 -3.76
C VAL A 104 -5.23 -7.08 -3.13
N ALA A 105 -4.09 -7.43 -2.57
CA ALA A 105 -3.04 -6.50 -2.20
C ALA A 105 -2.14 -6.26 -3.42
N PHE A 106 -1.73 -5.02 -3.70
CA PHE A 106 -0.95 -4.69 -4.89
C PHE A 106 0.04 -3.58 -4.59
N ASP A 107 1.34 -3.84 -4.72
CA ASP A 107 2.36 -2.79 -4.51
C ASP A 107 3.70 -3.04 -5.23
N PHE A 108 4.43 -1.95 -5.50
CA PHE A 108 5.66 -1.94 -6.29
C PHE A 108 6.91 -2.26 -5.47
N ASN A 109 7.63 -3.29 -5.90
CA ASN A 109 9.02 -3.48 -5.49
C ASN A 109 9.90 -2.48 -6.24
N ASN A 110 10.22 -1.35 -5.60
CA ASN A 110 10.99 -0.29 -6.21
C ASN A 110 12.45 -0.65 -6.56
N ALA A 111 13.01 -1.74 -6.03
CA ALA A 111 14.36 -2.17 -6.41
C ALA A 111 14.43 -2.84 -7.78
N ILE A 112 13.30 -3.41 -8.24
CA ILE A 112 13.22 -4.06 -9.55
C ILE A 112 12.21 -3.41 -10.49
N ASP A 113 11.44 -2.43 -10.02
CA ASP A 113 10.38 -1.76 -10.78
C ASP A 113 9.35 -2.75 -11.35
N ALA A 114 8.85 -3.62 -10.46
CA ALA A 114 7.78 -4.57 -10.75
C ALA A 114 6.78 -4.58 -9.60
N VAL A 115 5.52 -4.85 -9.90
CA VAL A 115 4.42 -4.80 -8.93
C VAL A 115 3.93 -6.20 -8.61
N ARG A 116 3.79 -6.50 -7.32
CA ARG A 116 3.31 -7.79 -6.85
C ARG A 116 1.85 -7.68 -6.44
N ALA A 117 1.05 -8.63 -6.90
CA ALA A 117 -0.29 -8.88 -6.38
C ALA A 117 -0.26 -10.10 -5.47
N VAL A 118 -0.68 -9.94 -4.22
CA VAL A 118 -0.98 -11.09 -3.33
C VAL A 118 -2.42 -11.04 -2.88
N THR A 119 -2.99 -12.17 -2.46
CA THR A 119 -4.43 -12.23 -2.23
C THR A 119 -4.81 -12.99 -0.97
N THR A 120 -6.05 -12.74 -0.54
CA THR A 120 -6.71 -13.47 0.55
C THR A 120 -6.98 -14.95 0.27
N THR A 121 -6.82 -15.39 -0.99
CA THR A 121 -6.88 -16.81 -1.38
C THR A 121 -5.48 -17.44 -1.51
N GLY A 122 -4.42 -16.72 -1.15
CA GLY A 122 -3.04 -17.18 -1.16
C GLY A 122 -2.34 -17.05 -2.52
N ASP A 123 -2.97 -16.45 -3.54
CA ASP A 123 -2.31 -16.23 -4.83
C ASP A 123 -1.16 -15.22 -4.70
N ASN A 124 -0.13 -15.41 -5.52
CA ASN A 124 1.05 -14.53 -5.61
C ASN A 124 1.42 -14.34 -7.08
N LEU A 125 1.14 -13.16 -7.62
CA LEU A 125 1.40 -12.79 -9.01
C LEU A 125 2.35 -11.61 -9.07
N VAL A 126 3.13 -11.51 -10.14
CA VAL A 126 3.97 -10.33 -10.41
C VAL A 126 3.66 -9.82 -11.80
N TYR A 127 3.31 -8.54 -11.91
CA TYR A 127 3.30 -7.81 -13.16
C TYR A 127 4.66 -7.15 -13.37
N PHE A 128 5.29 -7.47 -14.49
CA PHE A 128 6.51 -6.86 -14.97
C PHE A 128 6.13 -5.80 -16.02
N PRO A 129 6.26 -4.49 -15.72
CA PRO A 129 5.85 -3.41 -16.62
C PRO A 129 6.54 -3.44 -18.00
N GLU A 130 5.98 -2.70 -18.95
CA GLU A 130 6.67 -2.43 -20.21
C GLU A 130 8.05 -1.78 -19.94
N GLY A 131 9.08 -2.26 -20.64
CA GLY A 131 10.45 -1.80 -20.47
C GLY A 131 11.19 -2.41 -19.28
N PHE A 132 10.57 -3.33 -18.54
CA PHE A 132 11.22 -4.06 -17.45
C PHE A 132 12.51 -4.78 -17.91
N GLY A 133 13.59 -4.57 -17.15
CA GLY A 133 14.84 -5.33 -17.23
C GLY A 133 15.53 -5.37 -18.59
N ASP A 134 15.96 -4.25 -19.17
CA ASP A 134 16.83 -4.19 -20.37
C ASP A 134 16.50 -5.24 -21.48
N ASN A 135 15.25 -5.24 -21.97
CA ASN A 135 14.68 -6.24 -22.90
C ASN A 135 14.49 -7.63 -22.27
N ASP A 136 14.03 -7.69 -21.02
CA ASP A 136 13.62 -8.94 -20.39
C ASP A 136 12.38 -9.49 -21.11
N ASP A 137 12.36 -10.80 -21.38
CA ASP A 137 11.24 -11.46 -22.04
C ASP A 137 9.94 -11.40 -21.21
N ARG A 138 10.03 -11.06 -19.92
CA ARG A 138 8.89 -10.84 -19.03
C ARG A 138 8.26 -9.47 -19.15
N ALA A 139 8.86 -8.51 -19.86
CA ALA A 139 8.29 -7.17 -19.97
C ALA A 139 6.85 -7.21 -20.51
N ASN A 140 5.98 -6.41 -19.88
CA ASN A 140 4.53 -6.38 -20.07
C ASN A 140 3.82 -7.74 -19.89
N THR A 141 4.22 -8.51 -18.87
CA THR A 141 3.57 -9.79 -18.54
C THR A 141 3.21 -9.92 -17.06
N VAL A 142 2.14 -10.65 -16.78
CA VAL A 142 1.74 -11.07 -15.44
C VAL A 142 2.04 -12.56 -15.27
N VAL A 143 2.81 -12.89 -14.24
CA VAL A 143 3.31 -14.25 -13.99
C VAL A 143 2.96 -14.71 -12.59
N ARG A 144 2.48 -15.94 -12.44
CA ARG A 144 2.25 -16.59 -11.15
C ARG A 144 3.56 -17.07 -10.52
N MET A 145 3.71 -16.81 -9.24
CA MET A 145 4.82 -17.24 -8.38
C MET A 145 4.34 -18.34 -7.43
N THR A 146 5.14 -18.65 -6.40
CA THR A 146 4.74 -19.60 -5.36
C THR A 146 3.64 -18.98 -4.50
N ASP A 147 2.55 -19.72 -4.32
CA ASP A 147 1.43 -19.34 -3.45
C ASP A 147 1.89 -19.06 -2.02
N LEU A 148 1.14 -18.20 -1.33
CA LEU A 148 1.43 -17.81 0.04
C LEU A 148 1.27 -18.98 1.01
N ALA A 149 2.24 -19.12 1.91
CA ALA A 149 2.17 -20.06 3.03
C ALA A 149 3.07 -19.57 4.17
N TYR A 150 2.68 -19.78 5.42
CA TYR A 150 3.55 -19.51 6.56
C TYR A 150 4.75 -20.45 6.60
N ALA A 151 5.87 -19.94 7.07
CA ALA A 151 7.09 -20.70 7.25
C ALA A 151 6.91 -21.85 8.27
N GLU A 152 7.65 -22.95 8.07
CA GLU A 152 7.70 -24.02 9.07
C GLU A 152 8.27 -23.50 10.39
N GLY A 153 7.49 -23.61 11.47
CA GLY A 153 7.88 -23.17 12.80
C GLY A 153 7.52 -21.71 13.13
N ASP A 154 6.88 -20.99 12.22
CA ASP A 154 6.17 -19.75 12.54
C ASP A 154 5.01 -20.04 13.51
N ASP A 155 4.63 -19.05 14.34
CA ASP A 155 3.51 -19.18 15.27
C ASP A 155 2.18 -19.46 14.52
N ASN A 156 2.08 -19.03 13.25
CA ASN A 156 0.95 -19.23 12.36
C ASN A 156 1.19 -20.30 11.27
N ALA A 157 2.17 -21.21 11.45
CA ALA A 157 2.57 -22.19 10.43
C ALA A 157 1.42 -23.08 9.86
N ASP A 158 0.37 -23.31 10.64
CA ASP A 158 -0.80 -24.11 10.23
C ASP A 158 -1.98 -23.26 9.69
N ALA A 159 -1.87 -21.93 9.71
CA ALA A 159 -2.90 -21.03 9.20
C ALA A 159 -2.90 -20.97 7.67
N THR A 160 -4.08 -20.75 7.09
CA THR A 160 -4.19 -20.44 5.65
C THR A 160 -4.15 -18.92 5.50
N PRO A 161 -3.13 -18.33 4.84
CA PRO A 161 -2.99 -16.89 4.76
C PRO A 161 -4.19 -16.19 4.13
N MET A 162 -4.55 -15.03 4.67
CA MET A 162 -5.54 -14.11 4.11
C MET A 162 -4.95 -12.70 3.97
N VAL A 163 -3.86 -12.58 3.20
CA VAL A 163 -3.19 -11.29 2.97
C VAL A 163 -4.04 -10.39 2.05
N PHE A 164 -4.54 -9.28 2.59
CA PHE A 164 -5.41 -8.35 1.86
C PHE A 164 -4.73 -7.01 1.51
N ALA A 165 -3.60 -6.71 2.14
CA ALA A 165 -2.81 -5.51 1.85
C ALA A 165 -1.31 -5.81 1.97
N ASN A 166 -0.47 -5.12 1.18
CA ASN A 166 0.98 -5.29 1.19
C ASN A 166 1.65 -3.99 0.77
N ALA A 167 2.89 -3.78 1.22
CA ALA A 167 3.67 -2.60 0.88
C ALA A 167 5.18 -2.90 0.87
N TYR A 168 5.96 -2.14 0.11
CA TYR A 168 7.42 -2.22 0.10
C TYR A 168 8.10 -1.01 0.71
N THR A 169 9.15 -1.25 1.47
CA THR A 169 10.08 -0.18 1.86
C THR A 169 10.84 0.37 0.66
N ASN A 170 11.38 1.58 0.83
CA ASN A 170 12.25 2.28 -0.13
C ASN A 170 11.55 2.56 -1.48
N ALA A 171 10.28 2.93 -1.44
CA ALA A 171 9.53 3.48 -2.57
C ALA A 171 9.99 4.92 -2.86
N ILE A 172 11.13 5.06 -3.55
CA ILE A 172 11.77 6.35 -3.86
C ILE A 172 11.28 6.86 -5.22
N ASP A 173 10.79 8.09 -5.25
CA ASP A 173 10.25 8.71 -6.46
C ASP A 173 11.34 8.93 -7.53
N GLY A 174 11.05 8.52 -8.75
CA GLY A 174 11.87 8.78 -9.94
C GLY A 174 13.10 7.89 -10.10
N GLU A 175 13.37 6.96 -9.19
CA GLU A 175 14.51 6.03 -9.28
C GLU A 175 14.24 4.67 -8.62
N THR A 176 15.00 3.65 -9.04
CA THR A 176 14.99 2.34 -8.39
C THR A 176 15.81 2.37 -7.09
N ALA A 177 15.32 1.70 -6.05
CA ALA A 177 16.06 1.53 -4.80
C ALA A 177 17.14 0.44 -4.87
N SER A 178 18.13 0.51 -3.99
CA SER A 178 19.19 -0.50 -3.85
C SER A 178 18.69 -1.82 -3.26
N GLU A 179 17.70 -1.76 -2.38
CA GLU A 179 16.99 -2.91 -1.79
C GLU A 179 15.58 -2.51 -1.33
N THR A 180 14.71 -3.49 -1.17
CA THR A 180 13.36 -3.34 -0.59
C THR A 180 13.05 -4.51 0.32
N PHE A 181 12.08 -4.30 1.23
CA PHE A 181 11.49 -5.33 2.05
C PHE A 181 9.97 -5.28 1.90
N GLN A 182 9.33 -6.44 1.74
CA GLN A 182 7.89 -6.52 1.57
C GLN A 182 7.21 -6.88 2.89
N TYR A 183 6.27 -6.04 3.30
CA TYR A 183 5.34 -6.31 4.37
C TYR A 183 3.95 -6.64 3.83
N GLY A 184 3.17 -7.40 4.59
CA GLY A 184 1.77 -7.69 4.35
C GLY A 184 0.93 -7.53 5.60
N LEU A 185 -0.38 -7.34 5.43
CA LEU A 185 -1.38 -7.43 6.49
C LEU A 185 -2.25 -8.65 6.21
N ASP A 186 -2.28 -9.58 7.16
CA ASP A 186 -3.05 -10.82 7.08
C ASP A 186 -4.28 -10.74 8.00
N ALA A 187 -5.47 -10.92 7.43
CA ALA A 187 -6.74 -10.85 8.17
C ALA A 187 -7.15 -12.17 8.83
N GLU A 188 -6.51 -13.30 8.54
CA GLU A 188 -6.76 -14.55 9.26
C GLU A 188 -6.00 -14.55 10.59
N THR A 189 -4.80 -13.95 10.62
CA THR A 189 -3.94 -13.93 11.82
C THR A 189 -3.86 -12.58 12.51
N ASP A 190 -4.55 -11.57 11.99
CA ASP A 190 -4.54 -10.18 12.48
C ASP A 190 -3.13 -9.61 12.65
N ALA A 191 -2.25 -9.86 11.68
CA ALA A 191 -0.81 -9.64 11.84
C ALA A 191 -0.19 -8.84 10.70
N LEU A 192 0.84 -8.08 11.06
CA LEU A 192 1.90 -7.65 10.15
C LEU A 192 2.79 -8.86 9.87
N VAL A 193 3.01 -9.16 8.59
CA VAL A 193 3.85 -10.26 8.13
C VAL A 193 4.93 -9.77 7.19
N SER A 194 6.05 -10.49 7.13
CA SER A 194 6.99 -10.38 6.01
C SER A 194 6.52 -11.28 4.87
N VAL A 195 6.82 -10.89 3.64
CA VAL A 195 6.53 -11.71 2.45
C VAL A 195 7.84 -12.00 1.73
N ALA A 196 8.22 -13.28 1.65
CA ALA A 196 9.39 -13.77 0.92
C ALA A 196 9.15 -13.77 -0.59
N ASN A 197 8.81 -12.62 -1.15
CA ASN A 197 8.68 -12.33 -2.57
C ASN A 197 8.15 -13.51 -3.43
N ASN A 198 8.95 -14.03 -4.36
CA ASN A 198 8.55 -15.10 -5.28
C ASN A 198 8.46 -16.48 -4.61
N GLU A 199 9.05 -16.64 -3.42
CA GLU A 199 8.96 -17.87 -2.61
C GLU A 199 7.63 -17.96 -1.86
N GLY A 200 6.88 -16.86 -1.74
CA GLY A 200 5.55 -16.81 -1.12
C GLY A 200 5.53 -17.12 0.38
N THR A 201 6.68 -17.40 0.99
CA THR A 201 6.76 -17.72 2.41
C THR A 201 6.45 -16.49 3.26
N LEU A 202 5.58 -16.64 4.24
CA LEU A 202 5.23 -15.62 5.22
C LEU A 202 5.91 -15.91 6.57
N GLU A 203 6.42 -14.87 7.22
CA GLU A 203 6.82 -14.92 8.63
C GLU A 203 6.08 -13.82 9.40
N THR A 204 5.58 -14.17 10.58
CA THR A 204 4.87 -13.24 11.46
C THR A 204 5.86 -12.22 12.04
N VAL A 205 5.60 -10.93 11.83
CA VAL A 205 6.40 -9.84 12.42
C VAL A 205 5.83 -9.48 13.78
N ALA A 206 4.56 -9.09 13.81
CA ALA A 206 3.84 -8.71 15.02
C ALA A 206 2.31 -8.73 14.81
N PRO A 207 1.50 -8.94 15.86
CA PRO A 207 0.06 -8.70 15.78
C PRO A 207 -0.23 -7.21 15.54
N ILE A 208 -1.32 -6.90 14.84
CA ILE A 208 -1.79 -5.52 14.72
C ILE A 208 -2.50 -5.12 16.01
N MET A 209 -2.06 -4.00 16.57
CA MET A 209 -2.54 -3.48 17.85
C MET A 209 -3.07 -2.06 17.68
N VAL A 210 -4.13 -1.70 18.37
CA VAL A 210 -4.62 -0.31 18.46
C VAL A 210 -4.76 0.03 19.94
N ASP A 211 -4.13 1.12 20.36
CA ASP A 211 -4.08 1.55 21.76
C ASP A 211 -3.52 0.45 22.70
N GLY A 212 -2.61 -0.38 22.19
CA GLY A 212 -2.01 -1.51 22.90
C GLY A 212 -2.92 -2.72 23.09
N GLU A 213 -4.06 -2.80 22.41
CA GLU A 213 -4.95 -3.97 22.37
C GLU A 213 -4.96 -4.60 20.96
N ALA A 214 -4.95 -5.92 20.88
CA ALA A 214 -5.06 -6.63 19.60
C ALA A 214 -6.45 -6.38 19.00
N VAL A 215 -6.51 -6.24 17.68
CA VAL A 215 -7.76 -5.98 16.94
C VAL A 215 -7.98 -7.03 15.87
N ASP A 216 -9.24 -7.33 15.58
CA ASP A 216 -9.62 -8.23 14.49
C ASP A 216 -9.78 -7.42 13.20
N LEU A 217 -9.03 -7.78 12.15
CA LEU A 217 -9.02 -7.09 10.86
C LEU A 217 -10.08 -7.70 9.93
N ALA A 218 -10.92 -6.84 9.32
CA ALA A 218 -11.62 -7.26 8.12
C ALA A 218 -10.62 -7.28 6.94
N PRO A 219 -10.79 -8.18 5.94
CA PRO A 219 -9.94 -8.23 4.75
C PRO A 219 -10.24 -7.08 3.77
N MET A 220 -10.24 -5.84 4.25
CA MET A 220 -10.63 -4.64 3.50
C MET A 220 -9.73 -3.48 3.92
N GLY A 221 -9.35 -2.65 2.93
CA GLY A 221 -8.49 -1.50 3.14
C GLY A 221 -7.33 -1.49 2.15
N GLY A 222 -6.14 -1.18 2.65
CA GLY A 222 -4.90 -1.21 1.88
C GLY A 222 -3.71 -0.73 2.71
N PHE A 223 -2.51 -0.89 2.19
CA PHE A 223 -1.27 -0.62 2.91
C PHE A 223 -0.24 -0.02 1.97
N GLU A 224 0.48 0.99 2.43
CA GLU A 224 1.46 1.73 1.65
C GLU A 224 2.63 2.14 2.56
N ILE A 225 3.85 2.17 2.02
CA ILE A 225 5.03 2.67 2.73
C ILE A 225 5.66 3.79 1.91
N LEU A 226 5.47 5.01 2.39
CA LEU A 226 6.11 6.19 1.82
C LEU A 226 7.58 6.24 2.24
N SER A 227 8.46 6.58 1.30
CA SER A 227 9.88 6.68 1.57
C SER A 227 10.42 8.04 1.14
N ALA A 228 10.96 8.81 2.09
CA ALA A 228 11.59 10.11 1.78
C ALA A 228 13.00 9.94 1.20
N SER A 229 13.71 8.92 1.66
CA SER A 229 15.01 8.46 1.16
C SER A 229 15.22 7.00 1.56
N GLU A 230 16.25 6.32 1.02
CA GLU A 230 16.52 4.92 1.39
C GLU A 230 16.70 4.76 2.92
N GLY A 231 15.90 3.87 3.50
CA GLY A 231 15.88 3.60 4.94
C GLY A 231 14.97 4.53 5.76
N GLU A 232 14.44 5.60 5.16
CA GLU A 232 13.48 6.51 5.81
C GLU A 232 12.06 6.18 5.34
N ASN A 233 11.41 5.27 6.06
CA ASN A 233 10.10 4.69 5.70
C ASN A 233 9.01 5.11 6.69
N GLU A 234 7.83 5.47 6.17
CA GLU A 234 6.61 5.73 6.94
C GLU A 234 5.47 4.87 6.40
N ALA A 235 4.95 3.97 7.23
CA ALA A 235 3.93 2.99 6.82
C ALA A 235 2.53 3.49 7.18
N TYR A 236 1.63 3.48 6.20
CA TYR A 236 0.24 3.92 6.33
C TYR A 236 -0.71 2.84 5.85
N ALA A 237 -1.77 2.57 6.60
CA ALA A 237 -2.79 1.61 6.23
C ALA A 237 -4.19 2.21 6.34
N ILE A 238 -5.06 1.91 5.38
CA ILE A 238 -6.50 2.00 5.58
C ILE A 238 -6.92 0.67 6.19
N LEU A 239 -7.50 0.68 7.40
CA LEU A 239 -7.96 -0.53 8.09
C LEU A 239 -9.45 -0.44 8.38
N GLN A 240 -10.16 -1.52 8.05
CA GLN A 240 -11.49 -1.80 8.58
C GLN A 240 -11.36 -2.79 9.73
N ILE A 241 -11.55 -2.33 10.96
CA ILE A 241 -11.59 -3.20 12.14
C ILE A 241 -12.98 -3.87 12.21
N GLU A 242 -13.04 -5.15 12.54
CA GLU A 242 -14.31 -5.87 12.68
C GLU A 242 -15.21 -5.19 13.73
N GLY A 243 -16.48 -4.99 13.37
CA GLY A 243 -17.46 -4.34 14.24
C GLY A 243 -17.38 -2.81 14.30
N ALA A 244 -16.37 -2.17 13.69
CA ALA A 244 -16.34 -0.73 13.52
C ALA A 244 -17.31 -0.26 12.41
N GLU A 245 -17.89 0.94 12.57
CA GLU A 245 -18.86 1.50 11.59
C GLU A 245 -18.19 2.07 10.33
N SER A 246 -16.93 2.50 10.45
CA SER A 246 -16.12 3.10 9.38
C SER A 246 -14.69 2.56 9.40
N ALA A 247 -13.99 2.71 8.29
CA ALA A 247 -12.55 2.47 8.20
C ALA A 247 -11.77 3.69 8.73
N GLY A 248 -10.56 3.44 9.23
CA GLY A 248 -9.62 4.49 9.63
C GLY A 248 -8.36 4.47 8.78
N LEU A 249 -7.71 5.62 8.65
CA LEU A 249 -6.32 5.73 8.21
C LEU A 249 -5.41 5.66 9.43
N TYR A 250 -4.43 4.78 9.39
CA TYR A 250 -3.49 4.49 10.48
C TYR A 250 -2.06 4.64 10.00
N MET A 251 -1.17 5.05 10.89
CA MET A 251 0.26 4.78 10.77
C MET A 251 0.57 3.45 11.44
N ILE A 252 1.37 2.60 10.79
CA ILE A 252 1.77 1.29 11.31
C ILE A 252 3.24 1.33 11.72
N ASP A 253 3.53 0.94 12.95
CA ASP A 253 4.89 0.65 13.38
C ASP A 253 5.34 -0.72 12.82
N LEU A 254 6.31 -0.71 11.90
CA LEU A 254 6.74 -1.91 11.17
C LEU A 254 7.48 -2.96 12.02
N GLU A 255 7.87 -2.62 13.26
CA GLU A 255 8.54 -3.55 14.17
C GLU A 255 7.57 -4.17 15.17
N THR A 256 6.56 -3.41 15.60
CA THR A 256 5.68 -3.77 16.71
C THR A 256 4.23 -4.04 16.32
N GLY A 257 3.82 -3.65 15.11
CA GLY A 257 2.44 -3.77 14.64
C GLY A 257 1.47 -2.77 15.28
N GLU A 258 1.95 -1.82 16.09
CA GLU A 258 1.10 -0.79 16.68
C GLU A 258 0.58 0.15 15.59
N ALA A 259 -0.74 0.27 15.48
CA ALA A 259 -1.46 1.09 14.54
C ALA A 259 -2.00 2.35 15.25
N THR A 260 -1.45 3.51 14.89
CA THR A 260 -1.90 4.81 15.42
C THR A 260 -2.85 5.48 14.43
N MET A 261 -4.12 5.62 14.81
CA MET A 261 -5.13 6.28 13.97
C MET A 261 -4.76 7.75 13.70
N GLN A 262 -4.71 8.11 12.41
CA GLN A 262 -4.52 9.47 11.93
C GLN A 262 -5.87 10.14 11.65
N ALA A 263 -6.81 9.39 11.09
CA ALA A 263 -8.14 9.89 10.75
C ALA A 263 -9.19 8.76 10.68
N ASP A 264 -10.43 9.12 10.98
CA ASP A 264 -11.62 8.35 10.63
C ASP A 264 -12.07 8.76 9.22
N LEU A 265 -12.27 7.80 8.32
CA LEU A 265 -12.66 8.06 6.93
C LEU A 265 -14.18 8.22 6.77
N GLY A 266 -14.97 8.00 7.82
CA GLY A 266 -16.42 8.22 7.84
C GLY A 266 -17.24 7.25 6.98
N MET A 267 -16.58 6.31 6.31
CA MET A 267 -17.16 5.19 5.57
C MET A 267 -16.25 3.97 5.66
N GLY A 268 -16.79 2.78 5.43
CA GLY A 268 -16.02 1.55 5.22
C GLY A 268 -15.98 1.16 3.74
N GLY A 269 -15.59 -0.08 3.45
CA GLY A 269 -15.72 -0.59 2.08
C GLY A 269 -14.52 -0.37 1.16
N PHE A 270 -13.37 0.05 1.70
CA PHE A 270 -12.17 0.27 0.90
C PHE A 270 -11.51 -1.05 0.49
N THR A 271 -10.96 -1.14 -0.73
CA THR A 271 -10.39 -2.39 -1.31
C THR A 271 -9.03 -2.18 -2.00
N GLY A 272 -8.42 -1.02 -1.82
CA GLY A 272 -7.06 -0.73 -2.26
C GLY A 272 -6.62 0.63 -1.73
N PHE A 273 -5.32 0.80 -1.50
CA PHE A 273 -4.72 2.05 -1.06
C PHE A 273 -3.33 2.17 -1.67
N ALA A 274 -3.04 3.34 -2.23
CA ALA A 274 -1.72 3.74 -2.70
C ALA A 274 -1.47 5.18 -2.25
N ALA A 275 -0.22 5.56 -2.05
CA ALA A 275 0.13 6.94 -1.76
C ALA A 275 1.44 7.33 -2.46
N SER A 276 1.61 8.64 -2.63
CA SER A 276 2.83 9.19 -3.23
C SER A 276 3.26 10.42 -2.44
N ASN A 277 4.57 10.62 -2.30
CA ASN A 277 5.05 11.93 -1.85
C ASN A 277 4.58 12.99 -2.86
N SER A 278 4.19 14.18 -2.40
CA SER A 278 3.90 15.26 -3.33
C SER A 278 5.17 15.66 -4.08
N MET A 279 5.10 15.63 -5.42
CA MET A 279 6.15 16.18 -6.29
C MET A 279 6.23 17.71 -6.23
#